data_AF-A0A944R740-F1
#
_entry.id   AF-A0A944R740-F1
#
_cell.length_a   1.000
_cell.length_b   1.000
_cell.length_c   1.000
_cell.angle_alpha   90.00
_cell.angle_beta   90.00
_cell.angle_gamma   90.00
#
_symmetry.space_group_name_H-M   'P 1'
#
loop_
_entity.id
_entity.type
_entity.pdbx_description
1 polymer ?
#
loop_
_entity_poly.entity_id
_entity_poly.type
_entity_poly.pdbx_seq_one_letter_code
_entity_poly.pdbx_strand_id
1 'polypeptide(L)'
;MMQNVFSGIRPLVIQLLMTSFMTGLIWFVQVVHYPLMDGWPHDDFGSWEVAHRERTGPVVIPPMLIEGIVAVWLLVHRPRGVNPFLPVLGIISLLGIWGSTFFLQVPCHLQ
;
A
#
# COMPACT_ATOMS: atom_id res chain seq x y z
N MET A 1 27.45 7.61 -18.86
CA MET A 1 26.07 7.68 -19.38
C MET A 1 25.18 6.54 -18.88
N MET A 2 25.64 5.28 -18.89
CA MET A 2 24.85 4.11 -18.45
C MET A 2 24.51 4.08 -16.94
N GLN A 3 25.40 4.55 -16.06
CA GLN A 3 25.15 4.60 -14.60
C GLN A 3 23.93 5.45 -14.21
N ASN A 4 23.63 6.51 -14.96
CA ASN A 4 22.46 7.38 -14.70
C ASN A 4 21.13 6.73 -15.13
N VAL A 5 21.15 5.81 -16.10
CA VAL A 5 19.95 5.10 -16.57
C VAL A 5 19.59 3.99 -15.58
N PHE A 6 20.59 3.19 -15.16
CA PHE A 6 20.39 2.19 -14.10
C PHE A 6 19.99 2.83 -12.77
N SER A 7 20.37 4.09 -12.52
CA SER A 7 19.91 4.80 -11.32
C SER A 7 18.42 5.15 -11.35
N GLY A 8 17.87 5.50 -12.53
CA GLY A 8 16.48 5.93 -12.65
C GLY A 8 15.46 4.78 -12.70
N ILE A 9 15.87 3.60 -13.19
CA ILE A 9 14.96 2.45 -13.31
C ILE A 9 14.70 1.76 -11.97
N ARG A 10 15.68 1.75 -11.07
CA ARG A 10 15.56 1.13 -9.72
C ARG A 10 14.36 1.63 -8.93
N PRO A 11 14.16 2.95 -8.72
CA PRO A 11 13.00 3.43 -7.96
C PRO A 11 11.67 3.11 -8.67
N LEU A 12 11.62 3.11 -10.01
CA LEU A 12 10.42 2.71 -10.74
C LEU A 12 10.08 1.23 -10.53
N VAL A 13 11.07 0.35 -10.53
CA VAL A 13 10.88 -1.08 -10.26
C VAL A 13 10.46 -1.30 -8.81
N ILE A 14 11.08 -0.63 -7.85
CA ILE A 14 10.68 -0.74 -6.43
C ILE A 14 9.25 -0.25 -6.25
N GLN A 15 8.90 0.91 -6.83
CA GLN A 15 7.53 1.43 -6.78
C GLN A 15 6.54 0.42 -7.35
N LEU A 16 6.81 -0.12 -8.55
CA LEU A 16 5.96 -1.11 -9.19
C LEU A 16 5.78 -2.36 -8.34
N LEU A 17 6.86 -2.88 -7.76
CA LEU A 17 6.82 -4.08 -6.91
C LEU A 17 6.02 -3.84 -5.64
N MET A 18 6.24 -2.73 -4.93
CA MET A 18 5.51 -2.43 -3.70
C MET A 18 4.03 -2.16 -3.97
N THR A 19 3.70 -1.38 -5.00
CA THR A 19 2.32 -1.11 -5.39
C THR A 19 1.60 -2.40 -5.82
N SER A 20 2.27 -3.27 -6.60
CA SER A 20 1.67 -4.55 -7.01
C SER A 20 1.46 -5.50 -5.84
N PHE A 21 2.42 -5.56 -4.93
CA PHE A 21 2.29 -6.35 -3.69
C PHE A 21 1.12 -5.85 -2.84
N MET A 22 1.05 -4.54 -2.58
CA MET A 22 -0.03 -3.93 -1.81
C MET A 22 -1.39 -4.13 -2.48
N THR A 23 -1.47 -3.96 -3.80
CA THR A 23 -2.71 -4.20 -4.55
C THR A 23 -3.18 -5.64 -4.40
N GLY A 24 -2.27 -6.62 -4.59
CA GLY A 24 -2.58 -8.03 -4.43
C GLY A 24 -2.99 -8.38 -2.99
N LEU A 25 -2.29 -7.83 -2.00
CA LEU A 25 -2.60 -8.02 -0.59
C LEU A 25 -3.99 -7.47 -0.24
N ILE A 26 -4.30 -6.25 -0.70
CA ILE A 26 -5.62 -5.62 -0.49
C ILE A 26 -6.71 -6.43 -1.17
N TRP A 27 -6.52 -6.89 -2.40
CA TRP A 27 -7.49 -7.76 -3.08
C TRP A 27 -7.70 -9.07 -2.36
N PHE A 28 -6.63 -9.73 -1.89
CA PHE A 28 -6.75 -10.95 -1.12
C PHE A 28 -7.58 -10.72 0.15
N VAL A 29 -7.32 -9.64 0.88
CA VAL A 29 -8.09 -9.30 2.08
C VAL A 29 -9.55 -8.97 1.73
N GLN A 30 -9.80 -8.11 0.75
CA GLN A 30 -11.13 -7.59 0.43
C GLN A 30 -12.03 -8.59 -0.29
N VAL A 31 -11.48 -9.33 -1.25
CA VAL A 31 -12.26 -10.23 -2.12
C VAL A 31 -12.38 -11.62 -1.53
N VAL A 32 -11.38 -12.07 -0.77
CA VAL A 32 -11.35 -13.43 -0.22
C VAL A 32 -11.57 -13.41 1.29
N HIS A 33 -10.78 -12.64 2.03
CA HIS A 33 -10.72 -12.78 3.49
C HIS A 33 -11.96 -12.19 4.19
N TYR A 34 -12.36 -10.96 3.90
CA TYR A 34 -13.53 -10.34 4.53
C TYR A 34 -14.86 -11.04 4.21
N PRO A 35 -15.15 -11.48 2.96
CA PRO A 35 -16.40 -12.20 2.69
C PRO A 35 -16.52 -13.53 3.44
N LEU A 36 -15.39 -14.21 3.70
CA LEU A 36 -15.38 -15.45 4.50
C LEU A 36 -15.67 -15.21 5.99
N MET A 37 -15.46 -13.98 6.48
CA MET A 37 -15.75 -13.62 7.88
C MET A 37 -17.25 -13.51 8.17
N ASP A 38 -18.08 -13.27 7.16
CA ASP A 38 -19.55 -13.16 7.32
C ASP A 38 -20.18 -14.45 7.89
N GLY A 39 -19.53 -15.60 7.70
CA GLY A 39 -19.96 -16.89 8.24
C GLY A 39 -19.40 -17.25 9.62
N TRP A 40 -18.64 -16.37 10.28
CA TRP A 40 -17.96 -16.69 11.54
C TRP A 40 -18.90 -16.61 12.75
N PRO A 41 -18.92 -17.61 13.67
CA PRO A 41 -19.73 -17.56 14.89
C PRO A 41 -19.42 -16.33 15.76
N HIS A 42 -20.44 -15.51 16.06
CA HIS A 42 -20.26 -14.20 16.69
C HIS A 42 -19.61 -14.23 18.09
N ASP A 43 -19.62 -15.37 18.77
CA ASP A 43 -19.22 -15.51 20.17
C ASP A 43 -17.73 -15.18 20.40
N ASP A 44 -16.86 -15.39 19.41
CA ASP A 44 -15.40 -15.16 19.50
C ASP A 44 -14.87 -14.12 18.48
N PHE A 45 -15.73 -13.54 17.66
CA PHE A 45 -15.34 -12.72 16.50
C PHE A 45 -14.42 -11.54 16.88
N GLY A 46 -14.71 -10.83 17.97
CA GLY A 46 -13.91 -9.69 18.40
C GLY A 46 -12.47 -10.06 18.79
N SER A 47 -12.26 -11.21 19.42
CA SER A 47 -10.91 -11.68 19.77
C SER A 47 -10.10 -12.04 18.51
N TRP A 48 -10.77 -12.60 17.51
CA TRP A 48 -10.19 -12.94 16.23
C TRP A 48 -9.84 -11.68 15.42
N GLU A 49 -10.73 -10.69 15.39
CA GLU A 49 -10.50 -9.43 14.69
C GLU A 49 -9.28 -8.69 15.25
N VAL A 50 -9.17 -8.57 16.58
CA VAL A 50 -8.01 -7.95 17.23
C VAL A 50 -6.73 -8.66 16.80
N ALA A 51 -6.71 -9.99 16.84
CA ALA A 51 -5.56 -10.78 16.45
C ALA A 51 -5.26 -10.70 14.95
N HIS A 52 -6.28 -10.55 14.10
CA HIS A 52 -6.13 -10.30 12.66
C HIS A 52 -5.49 -8.93 12.43
N ARG A 53 -6.00 -7.88 13.08
CA ARG A 53 -5.49 -6.50 12.98
C ARG A 53 -4.02 -6.41 13.39
N GLU A 54 -3.66 -7.02 14.52
CA GLU A 54 -2.28 -7.03 15.03
C GLU A 54 -1.31 -7.77 14.11
N ARG A 55 -1.75 -8.82 13.43
CA ARG A 55 -0.91 -9.59 12.49
C ARG A 55 -0.84 -8.96 11.10
N THR A 56 -1.87 -8.23 10.69
CA THR A 56 -1.90 -7.53 9.39
C THR A 56 -0.92 -6.35 9.36
N GLY A 57 -0.81 -5.59 10.45
CA GLY A 57 0.09 -4.43 10.55
C GLY A 57 1.54 -4.70 10.12
N PRO A 58 2.23 -5.70 10.69
CA PRO A 58 3.59 -6.07 10.30
C PRO A 58 3.78 -6.46 8.82
N VAL A 59 2.72 -6.93 8.14
CA VAL A 59 2.77 -7.31 6.72
C VAL A 59 2.52 -6.10 5.81
N VAL A 60 1.62 -5.20 6.21
CA VAL A 60 1.20 -4.04 5.41
C VAL A 60 2.15 -2.86 5.56
N ILE A 61 2.58 -2.55 6.79
CA ILE A 61 3.35 -1.32 7.08
C ILE A 61 4.67 -1.25 6.30
N PRO A 62 5.52 -2.30 6.24
CA PRO A 62 6.79 -2.20 5.54
C PRO A 62 6.67 -1.86 4.04
N PRO A 63 5.90 -2.60 3.21
CA PRO A 63 5.76 -2.26 1.79
C PRO A 63 5.05 -0.92 1.58
N MET A 64 4.07 -0.57 2.42
CA MET A 64 3.40 0.72 2.38
C MET A 64 4.38 1.89 2.60
N LEU A 65 5.27 1.80 3.60
CA LEU A 65 6.28 2.83 3.85
C LEU A 65 7.32 2.91 2.73
N ILE A 66 7.78 1.77 2.21
CA ILE A 66 8.72 1.75 1.07
C ILE A 66 8.06 2.42 -0.14
N GLU A 67 6.80 2.10 -0.44
CA GLU A 67 6.01 2.74 -1.50
C GLU A 67 5.94 4.26 -1.32
N GLY A 68 5.64 4.74 -0.12
CA GLY A 68 5.59 6.18 0.19
C GLY A 68 6.93 6.88 0.03
N ILE A 69 8.01 6.29 0.55
CA ILE A 69 9.37 6.85 0.46
C ILE A 69 9.81 6.93 -1.01
N VAL A 70 9.56 5.88 -1.79
CA VAL A 70 9.95 5.83 -3.20
C VAL A 70 9.11 6.78 -4.05
N ALA A 71 7.81 6.94 -3.75
CA ALA A 71 6.96 7.91 -4.41
C ALA A 71 7.46 9.36 -4.19
N VAL A 72 7.82 9.71 -2.96
CA VAL A 72 8.43 11.02 -2.64
C VAL A 72 9.79 11.17 -3.33
N TRP A 73 10.62 10.12 -3.34
CA TRP A 73 11.91 10.14 -4.03
C TRP A 73 11.74 10.44 -5.53
N LEU A 74 10.77 9.79 -6.19
CA LEU A 74 10.50 9.98 -7.63
C LEU A 74 10.02 11.40 -7.97
N LEU A 75 9.44 12.11 -7.00
CA LEU A 75 9.05 13.52 -7.16
C LEU A 75 10.27 14.44 -7.23
N VAL A 76 11.29 14.19 -6.40
CA VAL A 76 12.52 15.01 -6.31
C VAL A 76 13.56 14.58 -7.35
N HIS A 77 13.71 13.27 -7.57
CA HIS A 77 14.74 12.67 -8.42
C HIS A 77 14.12 11.92 -9.61
N ARG A 78 13.29 12.62 -10.38
CA ARG A 78 12.62 12.07 -11.56
C ARG A 78 13.62 11.46 -12.57
N PRO A 79 13.43 10.19 -12.98
CA PRO A 79 14.24 9.59 -14.04
C PRO A 79 14.10 10.34 -15.37
N ARG A 80 15.20 10.44 -16.13
CA ARG A 80 15.18 11.03 -17.48
C ARG A 80 14.23 10.23 -18.38
N GLY A 81 13.32 10.91 -19.08
CA GLY A 81 12.33 10.30 -19.98
C GLY A 81 10.95 10.03 -19.34
N VAL A 82 10.81 10.15 -18.02
CA VAL A 82 9.50 10.03 -17.35
C VAL A 82 8.76 11.38 -17.39
N ASN A 83 7.49 11.43 -17.78
CA ASN A 83 6.71 12.67 -17.75
C ASN A 83 6.60 13.20 -16.30
N PRO A 84 6.89 14.49 -16.02
CA PRO A 84 6.81 15.07 -14.67
C PRO A 84 5.41 14.99 -14.03
N PHE A 85 4.35 14.83 -14.82
CA PHE A 85 3.00 14.62 -14.33
C PHE A 85 2.81 13.26 -13.62
N LEU A 86 3.57 12.23 -14.00
CA LEU A 86 3.37 10.87 -13.49
C LEU A 86 3.70 10.71 -12.00
N PRO A 87 4.85 11.20 -11.48
CA PRO A 87 5.12 11.15 -10.04
C PRO A 87 4.11 11.96 -9.21
N VAL A 88 3.61 13.08 -9.75
CA VAL A 88 2.58 13.91 -9.10
C VAL A 88 1.26 13.15 -8.99
N LEU A 89 0.81 12.54 -10.09
CA LEU A 89 -0.39 11.71 -10.10
C LEU A 89 -0.25 10.52 -9.13
N GLY A 90 0.93 9.87 -9.14
CA GLY A 90 1.24 8.75 -8.25
C GLY A 90 1.14 9.12 -6.77
N ILE A 91 1.79 10.22 -6.34
CA ILE A 91 1.75 10.64 -4.94
C ILE A 91 0.34 11.12 -4.52
N ILE A 92 -0.40 11.81 -5.39
CA ILE A 92 -1.80 12.21 -5.10
C ILE A 92 -2.67 10.97 -4.90
N SER A 93 -2.52 9.96 -5.76
CA SER A 93 -3.26 8.70 -5.66
C SER A 93 -2.92 7.97 -4.36
N LEU A 94 -1.63 7.90 -4.01
CA LEU A 94 -1.16 7.26 -2.79
C LEU A 94 -1.70 7.97 -1.54
N LEU A 95 -1.66 9.30 -1.50
CA LEU A 95 -2.23 10.10 -0.41
C LEU A 95 -3.74 9.93 -0.31
N GLY A 96 -4.45 9.81 -1.44
CA GLY A 96 -5.87 9.49 -1.46
C GLY A 96 -6.17 8.12 -0.85
N ILE A 97 -5.38 7.10 -1.21
CA ILE A 97 -5.48 5.75 -0.65
C ILE A 97 -5.18 5.78 0.86
N TRP A 98 -4.10 6.43 1.28
CA TRP A 98 -3.74 6.52 2.70
C TRP A 98 -4.78 7.29 3.50
N GLY A 99 -5.28 8.41 2.95
CA GLY A 99 -6.37 9.17 3.55
C GLY A 99 -7.61 8.31 3.73
N SER A 100 -8.00 7.53 2.72
CA SER A 100 -9.04 6.51 2.85
C SER A 100 -8.70 5.59 4.02
N THR A 101 -7.56 4.88 3.98
CA THR A 101 -7.17 3.88 4.99
C THR A 101 -7.19 4.42 6.42
N PHE A 102 -6.58 5.58 6.67
CA PHE A 102 -6.44 6.12 8.03
C PHE A 102 -7.73 6.73 8.56
N PHE A 103 -8.60 7.27 7.70
CA PHE A 103 -9.81 7.97 8.14
C PHE A 103 -11.10 7.14 7.99
N LEU A 104 -11.08 6.07 7.21
CA LEU A 104 -12.25 5.21 6.99
C LEU A 104 -11.98 3.79 7.50
N GLN A 105 -10.99 3.08 6.95
CA GLN A 105 -10.76 1.67 7.26
C GLN A 105 -10.24 1.45 8.68
N VAL A 106 -9.28 2.25 9.15
CA VAL A 106 -8.73 2.12 10.51
C VAL A 106 -9.80 2.36 11.58
N PRO A 107 -10.62 3.43 11.53
CA PRO A 107 -11.71 3.63 12.48
C PRO A 107 -12.75 2.49 12.48
N CYS A 108 -13.05 1.90 11.34
CA CYS A 108 -13.98 0.76 11.28
C CYS A 108 -13.45 -0.49 12.03
N HIS A 109 -12.13 -0.66 12.14
CA HIS A 109 -11.49 -1.75 12.90
C HIS A 109 -11.24 -1.43 14.38
N LEU A 110 -11.68 -0.27 14.85
CA LEU A 110 -11.58 0.15 16.25
C LEU A 110 -12.93 0.18 16.96
N GLN A 111 -14.02 -0.10 16.23
CA GLN A 111 -15.40 -0.13 16.72
C GLN A 111 -15.78 -1.53 17.18
#